data_AF-A0A956FV00-F1
#
_entry.id   AF-A0A956FV00-F1
#
_cell.length_a   1.000
_cell.length_b   1.000
_cell.length_c   1.000
_cell.angle_alpha   90.00
_cell.angle_beta   90.00
_cell.angle_gamma   90.00
#
_symmetry.space_group_name_H-M   'P 1'
#
loop_
_entity.id
_entity.type
_entity.pdbx_description
1 polymer ?
#
loop_
_entity_poly.entity_id
_entity_poly.type
_entity_poly.pdbx_seq_one_letter_code
_entity_poly.pdbx_strand_id
1 'polypeptide(L)'
;MVDANEDWGEDGDGATTARAGGSIPGEVALAGIGLGLAGALPLTVGGRSFFDVAWELLNTVGWAAVPMLLMVGAPFLLGLLIGAAGLAPGSQLLFLGISALVSLIQADLVYLALHLIGAEGPVAPYALIGFAAVTSVAMILGSAELRARGDGRRPPLRWWIRWGALLVAGLALWIRLQSLQGAPIGLAIDGALLSSVLIIAALRRG
;
A
#
# COMPACT_ATOMS: atom_id res chain seq x y z
N MET A 1 27.75 22.97 49.14
CA MET A 1 26.33 23.30 49.33
C MET A 1 25.84 23.69 47.95
N VAL A 2 25.27 22.70 47.26
CA VAL A 2 24.90 22.74 45.83
C VAL A 2 23.40 22.97 45.82
N ASP A 3 22.97 24.14 45.35
CA ASP A 3 21.55 24.41 45.13
C ASP A 3 21.15 23.75 43.81
N ALA A 4 20.60 22.54 43.95
CA ALA A 4 19.82 21.89 42.92
C ALA A 4 18.47 22.61 42.86
N ASN A 5 18.31 23.50 41.87
CA ASN A 5 17.01 23.98 41.46
C ASN A 5 16.76 23.47 40.04
N GLU A 6 16.37 22.20 39.99
CA GLU A 6 15.77 21.56 38.83
C GLU A 6 14.40 22.19 38.60
N ASP A 7 14.38 23.22 37.77
CA ASP A 7 13.16 23.73 37.16
C ASP A 7 12.87 22.88 35.91
N TRP A 8 12.33 21.69 36.13
CA TRP A 8 11.70 20.88 35.07
C TRP A 8 10.31 21.43 34.82
N GLY A 9 10.26 22.63 34.24
CA GLY A 9 9.05 23.20 33.68
C GLY A 9 8.38 22.16 32.78
N GLU A 10 7.28 21.63 33.28
CA GLU A 10 6.25 20.95 32.51
C GLU A 10 5.66 21.98 31.54
N ASP A 11 6.38 22.27 30.46
CA ASP A 11 5.83 22.91 29.27
C ASP A 11 4.90 21.89 28.61
N GLY A 12 3.68 21.89 29.13
CA GLY A 12 2.57 21.07 28.69
C GLY A 12 2.29 21.17 27.20
N ASP A 13 1.94 20.02 26.63
CA ASP A 13 0.71 19.82 25.87
C ASP A 13 0.41 20.68 24.62
N GLY A 14 1.39 21.38 24.05
CA GLY A 14 1.16 22.23 22.87
C GLY A 14 1.60 21.68 21.51
N ALA A 15 2.62 20.80 21.46
CA ALA A 15 3.39 20.59 20.21
C ALA A 15 3.22 19.24 19.51
N THR A 16 2.56 18.25 20.12
CA THR A 16 2.47 16.88 19.58
C THR A 16 1.26 16.67 18.64
N THR A 17 0.34 17.63 18.57
CA THR A 17 -0.89 17.58 17.77
C THR A 17 -0.86 18.46 16.51
N ALA A 18 0.29 19.09 16.20
CA ALA A 18 0.46 19.92 15.01
C ALA A 18 0.65 19.08 13.72
N ARG A 19 -0.45 18.43 13.34
CA ARG A 19 -0.91 18.06 11.98
C ARG A 19 -0.11 17.01 11.21
N ALA A 20 -0.19 15.77 11.70
CA ALA A 20 -0.30 14.62 10.82
C ALA A 20 -1.67 14.66 10.10
N GLY A 21 -1.74 15.17 8.87
CA GLY A 21 -2.95 15.01 8.06
C GLY A 21 -3.35 16.26 7.30
N GLY A 22 -2.67 16.51 6.16
CA GLY A 22 -3.39 17.17 5.08
C GLY A 22 -4.63 16.32 4.76
N SER A 23 -5.79 16.97 4.65
CA SER A 23 -7.01 16.28 4.26
C SER A 23 -6.77 15.55 2.94
N ILE A 24 -7.23 14.31 2.85
CA ILE A 24 -7.15 13.55 1.61
C ILE A 24 -8.22 14.11 0.67
N PRO A 25 -7.90 14.43 -0.60
CA PRO A 25 -8.92 14.84 -1.57
C PRO A 25 -10.01 13.78 -1.69
N GLY A 26 -11.27 14.20 -1.82
CA GLY A 26 -12.40 13.27 -1.89
C GLY A 26 -12.27 12.26 -3.03
N GLU A 27 -11.66 12.66 -4.14
CA GLU A 27 -11.38 11.81 -5.30
C GLU A 27 -10.40 10.68 -4.96
N VAL A 28 -9.41 10.96 -4.11
CA VAL A 28 -8.44 9.95 -3.65
C VAL A 28 -9.12 8.94 -2.73
N ALA A 29 -10.01 9.40 -1.84
CA ALA A 29 -10.79 8.52 -0.97
C ALA A 29 -11.72 7.61 -1.79
N LEU A 30 -12.46 8.18 -2.76
CA LEU A 30 -13.32 7.42 -3.66
C LEU A 30 -12.54 6.41 -4.50
N ALA A 31 -11.39 6.80 -5.05
CA ALA A 31 -10.54 5.88 -5.80
C ALA A 31 -9.95 4.79 -4.89
N GLY A 32 -9.64 5.10 -3.62
CA GLY A 32 -9.27 4.11 -2.59
C GLY A 32 -10.38 3.10 -2.32
N ILE A 33 -11.62 3.56 -2.14
CA ILE A 33 -12.78 2.66 -2.02
C ILE A 33 -12.91 1.77 -3.26
N GLY A 34 -12.75 2.35 -4.46
CA GLY A 34 -12.72 1.60 -5.72
C GLY A 34 -11.65 0.50 -5.73
N LEU A 35 -10.44 0.81 -5.25
CA LEU A 35 -9.37 -0.17 -5.10
C LEU A 35 -9.76 -1.29 -4.14
N GLY A 36 -10.38 -0.97 -3.00
CA GLY A 36 -10.87 -1.98 -2.05
C GLY A 36 -11.97 -2.88 -2.65
N LEU A 37 -12.92 -2.28 -3.37
CA LEU A 37 -14.01 -2.99 -4.04
C LEU A 37 -13.55 -3.83 -5.23
N ALA A 38 -12.39 -3.52 -5.83
CA ALA A 38 -11.81 -4.34 -6.87
C ALA A 38 -11.56 -5.79 -6.41
N GLY A 39 -11.36 -6.03 -5.10
CA GLY A 39 -11.26 -7.37 -4.53
C GLY A 39 -12.53 -8.21 -4.65
N ALA A 40 -13.71 -7.58 -4.83
CA ALA A 40 -14.98 -8.27 -5.04
C ALA A 40 -15.22 -8.63 -6.53
N LEU A 41 -14.43 -8.07 -7.45
CA LEU A 41 -14.50 -8.44 -8.85
C LEU A 41 -13.89 -9.83 -9.08
N PRO A 42 -14.25 -10.50 -10.19
CA PRO A 42 -13.61 -11.77 -10.57
C PRO A 42 -12.09 -11.63 -10.62
N LEU A 43 -11.40 -12.47 -9.87
CA LEU A 43 -9.95 -12.62 -9.92
C LEU A 43 -9.55 -13.73 -10.91
N THR A 44 -10.39 -14.76 -11.03
CA THR A 44 -10.21 -15.91 -11.92
C THR A 44 -11.30 -15.98 -12.99
N VAL A 45 -11.08 -16.78 -14.05
CA VAL A 45 -12.06 -17.03 -15.12
C VAL A 45 -13.35 -17.65 -14.60
N GLY A 46 -13.25 -18.45 -13.54
CA GLY A 46 -14.41 -19.06 -12.90
C GLY A 46 -15.30 -18.06 -12.15
N GLY A 47 -15.04 -16.76 -12.27
CA GLY A 47 -15.83 -15.71 -11.64
C GLY A 47 -15.49 -15.49 -10.16
N ARG A 48 -14.57 -16.28 -9.59
CA ARG A 48 -14.26 -16.22 -8.15
C ARG A 48 -13.54 -14.92 -7.82
N SER A 49 -14.05 -14.20 -6.83
CA SER A 49 -13.45 -13.00 -6.26
C SER A 49 -12.32 -13.34 -5.28
N PHE A 50 -11.55 -12.33 -4.86
CA PHE A 50 -10.57 -12.51 -3.77
C PHE A 50 -11.26 -12.95 -2.48
N PHE A 51 -12.45 -12.41 -2.18
CA PHE A 51 -13.18 -12.76 -0.97
C PHE A 51 -13.67 -14.21 -0.96
N ASP A 52 -14.09 -14.75 -2.12
CA ASP A 52 -14.48 -16.16 -2.23
C ASP A 52 -13.30 -17.09 -1.95
N VAL A 53 -12.12 -16.73 -2.48
CA VAL A 53 -10.88 -17.49 -2.27
C VAL A 53 -10.43 -17.37 -0.81
N ALA A 54 -10.49 -16.17 -0.23
CA ALA A 54 -10.14 -15.93 1.16
C ALA A 54 -11.03 -16.71 2.12
N TRP A 55 -12.34 -16.71 1.88
CA TRP A 55 -13.30 -17.44 2.69
C TRP A 55 -13.07 -18.96 2.62
N GLU A 56 -12.85 -19.51 1.42
CA GLU A 56 -12.54 -20.93 1.26
C GLU A 56 -11.23 -21.30 1.98
N LEU A 57 -10.18 -20.51 1.81
CA LEU A 57 -8.89 -20.76 2.46
C LEU A 57 -8.98 -20.72 3.98
N LEU A 58 -9.75 -19.78 4.55
CA LEU A 58 -9.98 -19.74 5.99
C LEU A 58 -10.74 -20.96 6.48
N ASN A 59 -11.70 -21.47 5.72
CA ASN A 59 -12.45 -22.66 6.11
C ASN A 59 -11.67 -23.97 5.93
N THR A 60 -10.72 -24.01 4.99
CA THR A 60 -9.95 -25.23 4.67
C THR A 60 -8.63 -25.32 5.44
N VAL A 61 -7.91 -24.20 5.56
CA VAL A 61 -6.57 -24.12 6.17
C VAL A 61 -6.60 -23.42 7.54
N GLY A 62 -7.68 -22.71 7.86
CA GLY A 62 -7.84 -22.02 9.15
C GLY A 62 -6.98 -20.76 9.25
N TRP A 63 -6.55 -20.44 10.48
CA TRP A 63 -5.73 -19.27 10.78
C TRP A 63 -4.37 -19.26 10.08
N ALA A 64 -3.87 -20.43 9.66
CA ALA A 64 -2.62 -20.52 8.90
C ALA A 64 -2.72 -19.86 7.50
N ALA A 65 -3.93 -19.60 6.98
CA ALA A 65 -4.11 -18.84 5.74
C ALA A 65 -3.91 -17.33 5.90
N VAL A 66 -3.99 -16.79 7.12
CA VAL A 66 -3.99 -15.33 7.34
C VAL A 66 -2.76 -14.62 6.77
N PRO A 67 -1.52 -15.09 6.93
CA PRO A 67 -0.36 -14.44 6.33
C PRO A 67 -0.47 -14.35 4.81
N MET A 68 -0.90 -15.43 4.15
CA MET A 68 -1.08 -15.47 2.69
C MET A 68 -2.18 -14.51 2.24
N LEU A 69 -3.31 -14.48 2.97
CA LEU A 69 -4.41 -13.57 2.67
C LEU A 69 -4.04 -12.11 2.91
N LEU A 70 -3.20 -11.83 3.90
CA LEU A 70 -2.68 -10.49 4.12
C LEU A 70 -1.75 -10.08 2.98
N MET A 71 -0.83 -10.95 2.54
CA MET A 71 0.08 -10.64 1.43
C MET A 71 -0.69 -10.38 0.13
N VAL A 72 -1.59 -11.29 -0.25
CA VAL A 72 -2.38 -11.19 -1.49
C VAL A 72 -3.44 -10.08 -1.40
N GLY A 73 -4.06 -9.90 -0.24
CA GLY A 73 -5.15 -8.96 -0.01
C GLY A 73 -4.70 -7.55 0.36
N ALA A 74 -3.41 -7.33 0.64
CA ALA A 74 -2.89 -6.04 1.08
C ALA A 74 -3.26 -4.87 0.14
N PRO A 75 -3.23 -4.99 -1.20
CA PRO A 75 -3.68 -3.94 -2.10
C PRO A 75 -5.14 -3.50 -1.88
N PHE A 76 -6.04 -4.46 -1.65
CA PHE A 76 -7.46 -4.18 -1.43
C PHE A 76 -7.71 -3.56 -0.06
N LEU A 77 -7.07 -4.09 0.98
CA LEU A 77 -7.10 -3.52 2.32
C LEU A 77 -6.54 -2.09 2.36
N LEU A 78 -5.46 -1.84 1.61
CA LEU A 78 -4.89 -0.50 1.45
C LEU A 78 -5.92 0.46 0.86
N GLY A 79 -6.64 0.05 -0.19
CA GLY A 79 -7.73 0.83 -0.76
C GLY A 79 -8.81 1.22 0.26
N LEU A 80 -9.28 0.24 1.05
CA LEU A 80 -10.26 0.49 2.11
C LEU A 80 -9.76 1.47 3.17
N LEU A 81 -8.50 1.35 3.60
CA LEU A 81 -7.91 2.29 4.56
C LEU A 81 -7.75 3.70 3.98
N ILE A 82 -7.41 3.84 2.69
CA ILE A 82 -7.35 5.13 2.00
C ILE A 82 -8.75 5.77 1.97
N GLY A 83 -9.78 5.00 1.65
CA GLY A 83 -11.18 5.44 1.71
C GLY A 83 -11.58 5.92 3.10
N ALA A 84 -11.32 5.11 4.12
CA ALA A 84 -11.59 5.45 5.52
C ALA A 84 -10.83 6.70 5.98
N ALA A 85 -9.61 6.92 5.50
CA ALA A 85 -8.81 8.09 5.85
C ALA A 85 -9.39 9.40 5.27
N GLY A 86 -10.20 9.33 4.22
CA GLY A 86 -11.02 10.46 3.76
C GLY A 86 -12.15 10.82 4.72
N LEU A 87 -12.68 9.86 5.47
CA LEU A 87 -13.77 10.05 6.43
C LEU A 87 -13.28 10.43 7.84
N ALA A 88 -12.06 10.03 8.20
CA ALA A 88 -11.45 10.35 9.48
C ALA A 88 -10.06 11.03 9.30
N PRO A 89 -10.03 12.30 8.84
CA PRO A 89 -8.79 13.05 8.67
C PRO A 89 -8.00 13.13 9.99
N GLY A 90 -6.69 12.92 9.91
CA GLY A 90 -5.80 13.00 11.09
C GLY A 90 -5.78 11.75 11.98
N SER A 91 -6.51 10.69 11.64
CA SER A 91 -6.47 9.43 12.39
C SER A 91 -5.07 8.78 12.34
N GLN A 92 -4.42 8.68 13.49
CA GLN A 92 -3.12 8.02 13.62
C GLN A 92 -3.19 6.52 13.31
N LEU A 93 -4.30 5.85 13.64
CA LEU A 93 -4.51 4.44 13.33
C LEU A 93 -4.53 4.20 11.81
N LEU A 94 -5.20 5.07 11.06
CA LEU A 94 -5.26 4.97 9.59
C LEU A 94 -3.90 5.28 8.97
N PHE A 95 -3.16 6.26 9.50
CA PHE A 95 -1.79 6.50 9.08
C PHE A 95 -0.90 5.27 9.28
N LEU A 96 -0.93 4.68 10.48
CA LEU A 96 -0.14 3.49 10.79
C LEU A 96 -0.53 2.32 9.90
N GLY A 97 -1.82 2.04 9.75
CA GLY A 97 -2.33 0.97 8.90
C GLY A 97 -1.92 1.13 7.43
N ILE A 98 -2.06 2.33 6.86
CA ILE A 98 -1.62 2.62 5.49
C ILE A 98 -0.11 2.42 5.36
N SER A 99 0.69 3.00 6.26
CA SER A 99 2.16 2.88 6.19
C SER A 99 2.64 1.43 6.34
N ALA A 100 1.97 0.64 7.20
CA ALA A 100 2.26 -0.77 7.39
C ALA A 100 1.91 -1.61 6.15
N LEU A 101 0.73 -1.42 5.57
CA LEU A 101 0.32 -2.12 4.35
C LEU A 101 1.20 -1.76 3.14
N VAL A 102 1.60 -0.50 2.98
CA VAL A 102 2.52 -0.11 1.90
C VAL A 102 3.87 -0.79 2.08
N SER A 103 4.37 -0.88 3.31
CA SER A 103 5.63 -1.57 3.62
C SER A 103 5.51 -3.07 3.37
N LEU A 104 4.37 -3.68 3.71
CA LEU A 104 4.07 -5.08 3.41
C LEU A 104 4.04 -5.34 1.90
N ILE A 105 3.33 -4.52 1.12
CA ILE A 105 3.28 -4.64 -0.34
C ILE A 105 4.68 -4.51 -0.96
N GLN A 106 5.51 -3.59 -0.45
CA GLN A 106 6.91 -3.47 -0.90
C GLN A 106 7.72 -4.74 -0.58
N ALA A 107 7.56 -5.28 0.63
CA ALA A 107 8.24 -6.51 1.05
C ALA A 107 7.81 -7.71 0.18
N ASP A 108 6.51 -7.84 -0.08
CA ASP A 108 5.93 -8.89 -0.92
C ASP A 108 6.42 -8.77 -2.37
N LEU A 109 6.55 -7.55 -2.88
CA LEU A 109 7.08 -7.29 -4.21
C LEU A 109 8.55 -7.73 -4.33
N VAL A 110 9.36 -7.45 -3.30
CA VAL A 110 10.77 -7.90 -3.24
C VAL A 110 10.83 -9.42 -3.12
N TYR A 111 10.02 -10.01 -2.24
CA TYR A 111 9.92 -11.45 -2.08
C TYR A 111 9.55 -12.14 -3.39
N LEU A 112 8.53 -11.64 -4.09
CA LEU A 112 8.09 -12.14 -5.39
C LEU A 112 9.19 -11.99 -6.44
N ALA A 113 9.85 -10.83 -6.51
CA ALA A 113 10.97 -10.61 -7.42
C ALA A 113 12.11 -11.61 -7.20
N LEU A 114 12.47 -11.90 -5.95
CA LEU A 114 13.49 -12.91 -5.63
C LEU A 114 13.06 -14.31 -6.07
N HIS A 115 11.79 -14.67 -5.91
CA HIS A 115 11.24 -15.96 -6.36
C HIS A 115 11.23 -16.11 -7.88
N LEU A 116 11.24 -15.00 -8.63
CA LEU A 116 11.32 -15.03 -10.09
C LEU A 116 12.74 -15.26 -10.63
N ILE A 117 13.77 -15.22 -9.77
CA ILE A 117 15.15 -15.46 -10.20
C ILE A 117 15.30 -16.94 -10.57
N GLY A 118 15.46 -17.21 -11.87
CA GLY A 118 15.57 -18.58 -12.38
C GLY A 118 14.23 -19.31 -12.51
N ALA A 119 13.11 -18.64 -12.29
CA ALA A 119 11.80 -19.23 -12.53
C ALA A 119 11.54 -19.34 -14.04
N GLU A 120 11.19 -20.53 -14.50
CA GLU A 120 10.66 -20.76 -15.84
C GLU A 120 9.16 -20.47 -15.84
N GLY A 121 8.64 -19.92 -16.94
CA GLY A 121 7.22 -19.59 -17.05
C GLY A 121 6.99 -18.08 -17.15
N PRO A 122 7.14 -17.27 -16.10
CA PRO A 122 6.64 -15.89 -16.07
C PRO A 122 7.05 -15.00 -17.25
N VAL A 123 6.14 -14.14 -17.71
CA VAL A 123 6.41 -13.10 -18.71
C VAL A 123 7.21 -11.97 -18.06
N ALA A 124 8.33 -11.60 -18.69
CA ALA A 124 9.17 -10.47 -18.30
C ALA A 124 9.52 -10.43 -16.79
N PRO A 125 10.09 -11.51 -16.21
CA PRO A 125 10.39 -11.58 -14.78
C PRO A 125 11.39 -10.49 -14.37
N TYR A 126 12.37 -10.19 -15.23
CA TYR A 126 13.34 -9.12 -15.00
C TYR A 126 12.73 -7.72 -14.93
N ALA A 127 11.56 -7.49 -15.54
CA ALA A 127 10.85 -6.21 -15.40
C ALA A 127 10.32 -6.03 -13.97
N LEU A 128 9.75 -7.08 -13.37
CA LEU A 128 9.31 -7.03 -11.97
C LEU A 128 10.50 -6.92 -11.02
N ILE A 129 11.58 -7.66 -11.29
CA ILE A 129 12.81 -7.58 -10.49
C ILE A 129 13.38 -6.16 -10.52
N GLY A 130 13.52 -5.57 -11.71
CA GLY A 130 13.97 -4.19 -11.86
C GLY A 130 13.02 -3.20 -11.16
N PHE A 131 11.71 -3.38 -11.30
CA PHE A 131 10.72 -2.54 -10.62
C PHE A 131 10.84 -2.64 -9.09
N ALA A 132 10.94 -3.84 -8.54
CA ALA A 132 11.12 -4.08 -7.11
C ALA A 132 12.42 -3.45 -6.58
N ALA A 133 13.53 -3.60 -7.30
CA ALA A 133 14.81 -3.01 -6.94
C ALA A 133 14.75 -1.47 -6.94
N VAL A 134 14.27 -0.87 -8.04
CA VAL A 134 14.18 0.58 -8.19
C VAL A 134 13.23 1.18 -7.16
N THR A 135 12.05 0.59 -6.94
CA THR A 135 11.11 1.07 -5.93
C THR A 135 11.68 0.94 -4.52
N SER A 136 12.38 -0.14 -4.20
CA SER A 136 13.00 -0.31 -2.87
C SER A 136 14.03 0.80 -2.60
N VAL A 137 14.95 1.04 -3.55
CA VAL A 137 15.96 2.08 -3.43
C VAL A 137 15.31 3.47 -3.36
N ALA A 138 14.36 3.75 -4.24
CA ALA A 138 13.68 5.05 -4.28
C ALA A 138 12.85 5.31 -3.01
N MET A 139 12.25 4.28 -2.42
CA MET A 139 11.50 4.39 -1.16
C MET A 139 12.44 4.72 0.01
N ILE A 140 13.60 4.05 0.09
CA ILE A 140 14.61 4.33 1.12
C ILE A 140 15.13 5.76 0.97
N LEU A 141 15.59 6.14 -0.22
CA LEU A 141 16.14 7.47 -0.47
C LEU A 141 15.11 8.57 -0.27
N GLY A 142 13.90 8.41 -0.82
CA GLY A 142 12.82 9.39 -0.70
C GLY A 142 12.34 9.55 0.75
N SER A 143 12.26 8.45 1.51
CA SER A 143 11.91 8.52 2.93
C SER A 143 13.01 9.19 3.77
N ALA A 144 14.27 8.94 3.45
CA ALA A 144 15.42 9.57 4.11
C ALA A 144 15.49 11.08 3.82
N GLU A 145 15.27 11.49 2.57
CA GLU A 145 15.24 12.90 2.15
C GLU A 145 14.11 13.66 2.86
N LEU A 146 12.93 13.07 2.97
CA LEU A 146 11.79 13.67 3.68
C LEU A 146 12.06 13.81 5.18
N ARG A 147 12.71 12.81 5.80
CA ARG A 147 13.14 12.90 7.20
C ARG A 147 14.18 13.99 7.39
N ALA A 148 15.16 14.10 6.50
CA ALA A 148 16.21 15.11 6.59
C ALA A 148 15.67 16.54 6.46
N ARG A 149 14.65 16.76 5.60
CA ARG A 149 14.02 18.08 5.41
C ARG A 149 13.01 18.47 6.48
N GLY A 150 12.43 17.50 7.17
CA GLY A 150 11.31 17.71 8.09
C GLY A 150 11.68 17.53 9.56
N ASP A 151 12.88 17.90 10.00
CA ASP A 151 13.36 17.74 11.38
C ASP A 151 13.28 16.28 11.90
N GLY A 152 13.57 15.30 11.05
CA GLY A 152 13.49 13.87 11.39
C GLY A 152 12.07 13.28 11.35
N ARG A 153 11.06 14.05 10.95
CA ARG A 153 9.66 13.59 10.90
C ARG A 153 9.43 12.50 9.85
N ARG A 154 8.48 11.60 10.15
CA ARG A 154 8.07 10.53 9.23
C ARG A 154 7.46 11.11 7.95
N PRO A 155 7.55 10.40 6.79
CA PRO A 155 6.91 10.84 5.56
C PRO A 155 5.39 11.08 5.76
N PRO A 156 4.81 12.11 5.13
CA PRO A 156 3.40 12.45 5.30
C PRO A 156 2.49 11.38 4.68
N LEU A 157 1.23 11.31 5.14
CA LEU A 157 0.25 10.32 4.66
C LEU A 157 0.09 10.32 3.14
N ARG A 158 0.02 11.50 2.51
CA ARG A 158 -0.08 11.63 1.03
C ARG A 158 1.07 10.94 0.30
N TRP A 159 2.27 10.93 0.88
CA TRP A 159 3.43 10.24 0.32
C TRP A 159 3.24 8.73 0.35
N TRP A 160 2.80 8.17 1.49
CA TRP A 160 2.50 6.74 1.63
C TRP A 160 1.39 6.28 0.68
N ILE A 161 0.31 7.04 0.56
CA ILE A 161 -0.80 6.72 -0.35
C ILE A 161 -0.32 6.70 -1.80
N ARG A 162 0.43 7.74 -2.22
CA ARG A 162 1.00 7.80 -3.56
C ARG A 162 1.94 6.62 -3.82
N TRP A 163 2.76 6.27 -2.83
CA TRP A 163 3.71 5.17 -2.96
C TRP A 163 2.99 3.82 -3.09
N GLY A 164 2.04 3.54 -2.20
CA GLY A 164 1.20 2.35 -2.25
C GLY A 164 0.48 2.20 -3.59
N ALA A 165 -0.14 3.27 -4.09
CA ALA A 165 -0.79 3.25 -5.40
C ALA A 165 0.19 2.97 -6.54
N LEU A 166 1.42 3.48 -6.48
CA LEU A 166 2.46 3.17 -7.48
C LEU A 166 2.86 1.69 -7.46
N LEU A 167 3.02 1.10 -6.26
CA LEU A 167 3.34 -0.32 -6.13
C LEU A 167 2.20 -1.20 -6.64
N VAL A 168 0.96 -0.90 -6.28
CA VAL A 168 -0.22 -1.63 -6.74
C VAL A 168 -0.39 -1.51 -8.25
N ALA A 169 -0.21 -0.33 -8.84
CA ALA A 169 -0.27 -0.14 -10.28
C ALA A 169 0.83 -0.92 -11.02
N GLY A 170 2.07 -0.87 -10.54
CA GLY A 170 3.18 -1.61 -11.15
C GLY A 170 3.00 -3.12 -11.07
N LEU A 171 2.57 -3.63 -9.91
CA LEU A 171 2.27 -5.05 -9.72
C LEU A 171 1.09 -5.49 -10.60
N ALA A 172 -0.02 -4.74 -10.61
CA ALA A 172 -1.19 -5.06 -11.43
C ALA A 172 -0.85 -5.07 -12.93
N LEU A 173 -0.04 -4.12 -13.40
CA LEU A 173 0.44 -4.09 -14.78
C LEU A 173 1.29 -5.32 -15.10
N TRP A 174 2.22 -5.70 -14.23
CA TRP A 174 3.04 -6.90 -14.44
C TRP A 174 2.22 -8.19 -14.40
N ILE A 175 1.26 -8.31 -13.48
CA ILE A 175 0.30 -9.42 -13.46
C ILE A 175 -0.44 -9.45 -14.79
N ARG A 176 -0.93 -8.30 -15.28
CA ARG A 176 -1.64 -8.23 -16.57
C ARG A 176 -0.79 -8.71 -17.75
N LEU A 177 0.53 -8.47 -17.75
CA LEU A 177 1.43 -9.00 -18.79
C LEU A 177 1.45 -10.53 -18.85
N GLN A 178 1.15 -11.22 -17.74
CA GLN A 178 1.08 -12.69 -17.73
C GLN A 178 -0.04 -13.23 -18.65
N SER A 179 -1.04 -12.40 -18.99
CA SER A 179 -2.07 -12.78 -19.97
C SER A 179 -1.52 -13.09 -21.36
N LEU A 180 -0.32 -12.59 -21.70
CA LEU A 180 0.35 -12.93 -22.96
C LEU A 180 0.74 -14.42 -23.06
N GLN A 181 0.79 -15.13 -21.92
CA GLN A 181 1.00 -16.58 -21.86
C GLN A 181 -0.31 -17.36 -21.76
N GLY A 182 -1.45 -16.72 -22.00
CA GLY A 182 -2.77 -17.34 -21.86
C GLY A 182 -3.19 -17.52 -20.40
N ALA A 183 -2.43 -16.98 -19.42
CA ALA A 183 -2.87 -16.95 -18.03
C ALA A 183 -4.11 -16.06 -17.94
N PRO A 184 -5.26 -16.60 -17.53
CA PRO A 184 -6.47 -15.82 -17.68
C PRO A 184 -6.71 -14.99 -16.41
N ILE A 185 -6.77 -13.68 -16.60
CA ILE A 185 -6.75 -12.68 -15.52
C ILE A 185 -8.11 -12.02 -15.43
N GLY A 186 -8.70 -12.04 -14.24
CA GLY A 186 -9.99 -11.42 -13.99
C GLY A 186 -9.95 -9.89 -13.87
N LEU A 187 -11.14 -9.29 -13.87
CA LEU A 187 -11.36 -7.84 -13.83
C LEU A 187 -10.84 -7.17 -12.54
N ALA A 188 -10.62 -7.93 -11.46
CA ALA A 188 -10.05 -7.40 -10.22
C ALA A 188 -8.71 -6.69 -10.45
N ILE A 189 -7.86 -7.23 -11.34
CA ILE A 189 -6.56 -6.64 -11.65
C ILE A 189 -6.72 -5.33 -12.43
N ASP A 190 -7.63 -5.29 -13.40
CA ASP A 190 -7.90 -4.09 -14.19
C ASP A 190 -8.52 -2.98 -13.31
N GLY A 191 -9.42 -3.34 -12.39
CA GLY A 191 -9.99 -2.43 -11.39
C GLY A 191 -8.94 -1.88 -10.43
N ALA A 192 -8.08 -2.74 -9.89
CA ALA A 192 -6.99 -2.33 -9.02
C ALA A 192 -5.99 -1.39 -9.73
N LEU A 193 -5.66 -1.68 -10.99
CA LEU A 193 -4.81 -0.83 -11.82
C LEU A 193 -5.45 0.55 -12.05
N LEU A 194 -6.70 0.58 -12.50
CA LEU A 194 -7.42 1.82 -12.78
C LEU A 194 -7.54 2.70 -11.53
N SER A 195 -7.99 2.14 -10.41
CA SER A 195 -8.10 2.86 -9.14
C SER A 195 -6.75 3.39 -8.67
N SER A 196 -5.68 2.61 -8.79
CA SER A 196 -4.34 3.06 -8.42
C SER A 196 -3.84 4.22 -9.28
N VAL A 197 -4.08 4.17 -10.59
CA VAL A 197 -3.75 5.27 -11.51
C VAL A 197 -4.56 6.52 -11.16
N LEU A 198 -5.86 6.38 -10.84
CA LEU A 198 -6.71 7.50 -10.42
C LEU A 198 -6.21 8.14 -9.12
N ILE A 199 -5.79 7.34 -8.12
CA ILE A 199 -5.17 7.84 -6.89
C ILE A 199 -3.92 8.68 -7.21
N ILE A 200 -3.02 8.16 -8.04
CA ILE A 200 -1.79 8.87 -8.44
C ILE A 200 -2.13 10.17 -9.17
N ALA A 201 -3.07 10.13 -10.11
CA ALA A 201 -3.48 11.28 -10.90
C ALA A 201 -4.14 12.37 -10.03
N ALA A 202 -4.99 11.99 -9.08
CA ALA A 202 -5.65 12.91 -8.17
C ALA A 202 -4.64 13.57 -7.21
N LEU A 203 -3.67 12.81 -6.69
CA LEU A 203 -2.61 13.35 -5.82
C LEU A 203 -1.61 14.27 -6.53
N ARG A 204 -1.57 14.30 -7.87
CA ARG A 204 -0.75 15.26 -8.62
C ARG A 204 -1.40 16.64 -8.76
N ARG A 205 -2.73 16.75 -8.61
CA ARG A 205 -3.48 17.99 -8.90
C ARG A 205 -3.67 18.92 -7.69
N GLY A 206 -3.41 18.45 -6.47
CA GLY A 206 -3.49 19.25 -5.24
C GLY A 206 -2.34 18.92 -4.31
#